data_AF-A0A2G5W4U1-F1
#
_entry.id   AF-A0A2G5W4U1-F1
#
_cell.length_a   1.000
_cell.length_b   1.000
_cell.length_c   1.000
_cell.angle_alpha   90.00
_cell.angle_beta   90.00
_cell.angle_gamma   90.00
#
_symmetry.space_group_name_H-M   'P 1'
#
loop_
_entity.id
_entity.type
_entity.pdbx_description
1 polymer ?
#
loop_
_entity_poly.entity_id
_entity_poly.type
_entity_poly.pdbx_seq_one_letter_code
_entity_poly.pdbx_strand_id
1 'polypeptide(L)' 'MKSIQEQLIEKGLVQPVKREVEQKDTRTSKKRNERLSEWELAELMGTNRDIFKRHRGSVRRR' A
#
# COMPACT_ATOMS: atom_id res chain seq x y z
N MET A 1 -20.57 11.98 27.65
CA MET A 1 -21.17 10.64 27.44
C MET A 1 -20.05 9.72 26.96
N LYS A 2 -19.83 8.57 27.61
CA LYS A 2 -18.80 7.60 27.19
C LYS A 2 -19.25 6.84 25.94
N SER A 3 -18.33 6.48 25.07
CA SER A 3 -18.63 5.67 23.88
C SER A 3 -19.05 4.25 24.29
N ILE A 4 -19.84 3.57 23.43
CA ILE A 4 -20.24 2.17 23.67
C ILE A 4 -19.00 1.26 23.82
N GLN A 5 -17.93 1.55 23.09
CA GLN A 5 -16.67 0.80 23.14
C GLN A 5 -16.00 0.91 24.51
N GLU A 6 -15.94 2.11 25.10
CA GLU A 6 -15.37 2.31 26.45
C GLU A 6 -16.16 1.54 27.52
N GLN A 7 -17.50 1.53 27.43
CA GLN A 7 -18.34 0.81 28.38
C GLN A 7 -18.17 -0.70 28.31
N LEU A 8 -17.92 -1.23 27.10
CA LEU A 8 -17.68 -2.66 26.89
C LEU A 8 -16.29 -3.11 27.38
N ILE A 9 -15.29 -2.23 27.29
CA ILE A 9 -13.94 -2.45 27.86
C ILE A 9 -14.00 -2.40 29.39
N GLU A 10 -14.69 -1.41 29.97
CA GLU A 10 -14.85 -1.24 31.42
C GLU A 10 -15.58 -2.42 32.07
N LYS A 11 -16.54 -3.02 31.37
CA LYS A 11 -17.26 -4.23 31.80
C LYS A 11 -16.51 -5.53 31.52
N GLY A 12 -15.30 -5.48 30.96
CA GLY A 12 -14.47 -6.66 30.68
C GLY A 12 -15.00 -7.59 29.59
N LEU A 13 -15.99 -7.15 28.80
CA LEU A 13 -16.61 -7.95 27.74
C LEU A 13 -15.80 -7.95 26.45
N VAL A 14 -14.94 -6.94 26.27
CA VAL A 14 -14.07 -6.80 25.10
C VAL A 14 -12.64 -6.67 25.59
N GLN A 15 -11.80 -7.68 25.32
CA GLN A 15 -10.37 -7.51 25.44
C GLN A 15 -9.91 -6.59 24.30
N PRO A 16 -9.24 -5.46 24.58
CA PRO A 16 -8.60 -4.69 23.54
C PRO A 16 -7.54 -5.60 22.94
N VAL A 17 -7.81 -6.13 21.76
CA VAL A 17 -6.83 -6.92 21.01
C VAL A 17 -5.69 -5.95 20.74
N LYS A 18 -4.64 -6.05 21.56
CA LYS A 18 -3.34 -5.49 21.23
C LYS A 18 -2.93 -6.20 19.95
N ARG A 19 -3.28 -5.60 18.82
CA ARG A 19 -2.68 -5.95 17.54
C ARG A 19 -1.23 -5.58 17.73
N GLU A 20 -0.43 -6.56 18.09
CA GLU A 20 1.00 -6.53 17.85
C GLU A 20 1.12 -6.33 16.34
N VAL A 21 1.24 -5.06 15.93
CA VAL A 21 1.73 -4.75 14.62
C VAL A 21 3.14 -5.29 14.67
N GLU A 22 3.34 -6.51 14.14
CA GLU A 22 4.66 -7.09 13.97
C GLU A 22 5.48 -6.05 13.18
N GLN A 23 6.27 -5.25 13.90
CA GLN A 23 7.28 -4.41 13.29
C GLN A 23 8.34 -5.36 12.80
N LYS A 24 8.15 -5.88 11.59
CA LYS A 24 9.16 -6.69 10.92
C LYS A 24 10.37 -5.79 10.74
N ASP A 25 11.42 -6.06 11.50
CA ASP A 25 12.73 -5.42 11.35
C ASP A 25 13.24 -5.72 9.93
N THR A 26 12.98 -4.79 9.01
CA THR A 26 13.35 -4.91 7.60
C THR A 26 14.87 -4.83 7.38
N ARG A 27 15.63 -4.49 8.42
CA ARG A 27 17.09 -4.34 8.38
C ARG A 27 17.83 -5.68 8.43
N THR A 28 17.25 -6.72 9.03
CA THR A 28 17.90 -8.04 9.26
C THR A 28 17.17 -9.21 8.61
N SER A 29 16.05 -8.98 7.92
CA SER A 29 15.33 -10.04 7.20
C SER A 29 16.21 -10.65 6.12
N LYS A 30 16.60 -11.92 6.31
CA LYS A 30 17.29 -12.74 5.29
C LYS A 30 16.42 -12.98 4.05
N LYS A 31 15.12 -12.78 4.14
CA LYS A 31 14.19 -12.91 3.02
C LYS A 31 14.11 -11.57 2.30
N ARG A 32 14.40 -11.58 0.99
CA ARG A 32 14.10 -10.44 0.11
C ARG A 32 12.59 -10.17 0.21
N ASN A 33 12.23 -8.96 0.59
CA ASN A 33 10.86 -8.51 0.40
C ASN A 33 10.57 -8.57 -1.09
N GLU A 34 9.55 -9.34 -1.49
CA GLU A 34 9.03 -9.32 -2.85
C GLU A 34 8.51 -7.90 -3.12
N ARG A 35 9.35 -7.09 -3.75
CA ARG A 35 9.04 -5.74 -4.17
C ARG A 35 9.07 -5.74 -5.68
N LEU A 36 7.99 -5.27 -6.26
CA LEU A 36 7.97 -4.92 -7.67
C LEU A 36 9.07 -3.90 -7.93
N SER A 37 9.81 -4.12 -8.99
CA SER A 37 10.72 -3.14 -9.56
C SER A 37 9.95 -1.91 -10.02
N GLU A 38 10.64 -0.79 -10.19
CA GLU A 38 10.04 0.43 -10.73
C GLU A 38 9.41 0.21 -12.11
N TRP A 39 10.00 -0.67 -12.93
CA TRP A 39 9.48 -1.02 -14.24
C TRP A 39 8.16 -1.78 -14.15
N GLU A 40 8.07 -2.79 -13.27
CA GLU A 40 6.84 -3.55 -13.04
C GLU A 40 5.74 -2.68 -12.42
N LEU A 41 6.10 -1.76 -11.52
CA LEU A 41 5.16 -0.77 -10.99
C LEU A 41 4.64 0.15 -12.09
N ALA A 42 5.51 0.61 -12.97
CA ALA A 42 5.15 1.50 -14.06
C ALA A 42 4.31 0.80 -15.15
N GLU A 43 4.50 -0.50 -15.35
CA GLU A 43 3.64 -1.33 -16.19
C GLU A 43 2.26 -1.54 -15.56
N LEU A 44 2.21 -1.93 -14.28
CA LEU A 44 0.97 -2.14 -13.52
C LEU A 44 0.12 -0.86 -13.46
N MET A 45 0.75 0.27 -13.18
CA MET A 45 0.11 1.59 -13.12
C MET A 45 -0.19 2.15 -14.52
N GLY A 46 0.30 1.50 -15.58
CA GLY A 46 0.09 1.92 -16.97
C GLY A 46 0.79 3.23 -17.33
N THR A 47 1.80 3.66 -16.56
CA THR A 47 2.58 4.87 -16.83
C THR A 47 3.58 4.68 -17.96
N ASN A 48 4.01 3.43 -18.21
CA ASN A 48 4.84 3.04 -19.35
C ASN A 48 4.03 2.75 -20.62
N ARG A 49 2.71 3.01 -20.63
CA ARG A 49 1.90 2.82 -21.84
C ARG A 49 2.41 3.75 -22.94
N ASP A 50 2.53 3.20 -24.13
CA ASP A 50 2.81 4.01 -25.31
C ASP A 50 1.63 4.94 -25.56
N ILE A 51 1.87 6.23 -25.37
CA ILE A 51 0.89 7.26 -25.65
C ILE A 51 1.25 7.90 -26.99
N PHE A 52 0.28 7.92 -27.90
CA PHE A 52 0.40 8.69 -29.12
C PHE A 52 0.00 10.14 -28.86
N LYS A 53 0.89 11.08 -29.14
CA LYS A 53 0.64 12.52 -29.03
C LYS A 53 0.54 13.14 -30.42
N ARG A 54 -0.43 14.03 -30.62
CA ARG A 54 -0.44 14.90 -31.81
C ARG A 54 0.70 15.93 -31.68
N HIS A 55 1.63 15.89 -32.64
CA HIS A 55 2.72 16.85 -32.76
C HIS A 55 2.78 17.37 -34.21
N ARG A 56 2.55 18.69 -34.36
CA ARG A 56 2.61 19.41 -35.65
C ARG A 56 1.87 18.69 -36.79
N GLY A 57 0.62 18.29 -36.57
CA GLY A 57 -0.21 17.63 -37.59
C GLY A 57 0.06 16.13 -37.81
N SER A 58 1.06 15.56 -37.15
CA SER A 58 1.35 14.13 -37.18
C SER A 58 1.07 13.48 -35.82
N VAL A 59 0.67 12.21 -35.81
CA VAL A 59 0.59 11.40 -34.59
C VAL A 59 1.97 10.77 -34.37
N ARG A 60 2.59 11.03 -33.23
CA ARG A 60 3.90 10.49 -32.86
C ARG A 60 3.81 9.74 -31.54
N ARG A 61 4.57 8.65 -31.40
CA ARG A 61 4.77 7.97 -30.12
C ARG A 61 5.54 8.91 -29.18
N ARG A 62 5.06 9.05 -27.94
CA ARG A 62 5.70 9.85 -26.89
C ARG A 62 7.07 9.29 -26.54
#